data_AF-A0A3M7DKM6-F1
#
_entry.id   AF-A0A3M7DKM6-F1
#
_cell.length_a   1.000
_cell.length_b   1.000
_cell.length_c   1.000
_cell.angle_alpha   90.00
_cell.angle_beta   90.00
_cell.angle_gamma   90.00
#
_symmetry.space_group_name_H-M   'P 1'
#
loop_
_entity.id
_entity.type
_entity.pdbx_description
1 polymer ?
#
loop_
_entity_poly.entity_id
_entity_poly.type
_entity_poly.pdbx_seq_one_letter_code
_entity_poly.pdbx_strand_id
1 'polypeptide(L)'
;MTSLKRSHASTTPTTTLSSKTYLRTLKSGKVQKIVRELYLRQDIPCSSQLCTACLDLQPASFHQKRSSPRLSATPAGTKSYPEGHYLIPDTNAFLSAMDLFESEGVFQDVVVLQTVLEEVKNRSLPLYNRLVALTKNDDKRFYVFFNDFRLETYVNRESGETINDRNDRAVRMACQWYAEHLQQAVKARKSVRCPSVVMLSDDRDCLKKAKADGITCSNLEDYVSGLPDADRLLDMVASSKENRVSKEGKAELLYPEYLSTSAMLTGVKNGTLHQGVFNVSQYNYLEGSVHVPAFDRSLIIQGRENSNRAVSGDVVVIEVLPKDQWKAPSSKVIEEEDVGKNENPENEDDAAEAIVTQQERKALQEEVKRVHGRSTEGQAQPTAKVVGIIKRNWRQYVGHIDRESVRSRAKESRAQQTVFLVPMDKRVPKIRVRTRQAGSLLGQRVLVTIDSWDRESRYPVGHFIRSLGELETKGAETEALLLEWDVQYRPFPKTVLDCLPMEGHDWKVPASLDHPGWQGRKDLRDLLICSIDPPGCVDIDDALHAKKLPNGNFEVGVHIADVSHFVKPGNAMDKEASL
;
A
#
# COMPACT_ATOMS: atom_id res chain seq x y z
N MET A 1 -18.90 41.22 -27.00
CA MET A 1 -19.60 40.01 -26.50
C MET A 1 -19.91 40.20 -25.03
N THR A 2 -21.21 40.29 -24.75
CA THR A 2 -21.79 40.74 -23.49
C THR A 2 -21.45 39.75 -22.37
N SER A 3 -20.72 40.25 -21.37
CA SER A 3 -20.40 39.55 -20.13
C SER A 3 -21.69 39.20 -19.38
N LEU A 4 -22.16 37.96 -19.52
CA LEU A 4 -23.17 37.38 -18.65
C LEU A 4 -22.54 37.05 -17.29
N LYS A 5 -22.32 38.08 -16.47
CA LYS A 5 -22.23 37.91 -15.02
C LYS A 5 -23.61 37.49 -14.53
N ARG A 6 -23.85 36.21 -14.30
CA ARG A 6 -24.91 35.76 -13.38
C ARG A 6 -24.29 35.55 -12.00
N SER A 7 -24.37 36.61 -11.20
CA SER A 7 -24.21 36.53 -9.75
C SER A 7 -25.55 36.11 -9.14
N HIS A 8 -25.82 34.81 -9.03
CA HIS A 8 -26.88 34.31 -8.14
C HIS A 8 -26.51 32.88 -7.69
N ALA A 9 -25.69 32.78 -6.64
CA ALA A 9 -25.85 31.71 -5.67
C ALA A 9 -26.75 32.29 -4.57
N SER A 10 -28.06 32.37 -4.84
CA SER A 10 -29.04 32.53 -3.77
C SER A 10 -29.18 31.18 -3.07
N THR A 11 -28.99 31.21 -1.77
CA THR A 11 -29.29 30.16 -0.80
C THR A 11 -30.77 29.73 -0.91
N THR A 12 -31.03 28.68 -1.68
CA THR A 12 -32.23 27.85 -1.57
C THR A 12 -31.81 26.38 -1.55
N PRO A 13 -32.45 25.52 -0.73
CA PRO A 13 -32.07 24.10 -0.56
C PRO A 13 -32.35 23.23 -1.80
N THR A 14 -32.74 23.82 -2.93
CA THR A 14 -33.11 23.15 -4.19
C THR A 14 -32.10 23.36 -5.31
N THR A 15 -30.94 23.97 -5.04
CA THR A 15 -29.90 24.18 -6.06
C THR A 15 -29.09 22.90 -6.26
N THR A 16 -29.33 22.20 -7.38
CA THR A 16 -28.63 20.97 -7.79
C THR A 16 -27.31 21.23 -8.52
N LEU A 17 -26.86 22.49 -8.59
CA LEU A 17 -25.64 22.91 -9.27
C LEU A 17 -24.82 23.83 -8.38
N SER A 18 -23.57 23.44 -8.13
CA SER A 18 -22.54 24.21 -7.44
C SER A 18 -21.32 24.38 -8.35
N SER A 19 -20.34 25.19 -7.95
CA SER A 19 -19.07 25.33 -8.67
C SER A 19 -17.89 25.20 -7.72
N LYS A 20 -16.94 24.33 -8.05
CA LYS A 20 -15.67 24.15 -7.34
C LYS A 20 -14.59 24.97 -8.05
N THR A 21 -14.12 26.02 -7.38
CA THR A 21 -13.08 26.91 -7.89
C THR A 21 -11.78 26.71 -7.10
N TYR A 22 -10.67 26.52 -7.80
CA TYR A 22 -9.35 26.42 -7.17
C TYR A 22 -8.24 26.96 -8.09
N LEU A 23 -7.11 27.35 -7.49
CA LEU A 23 -5.93 27.78 -8.21
C LEU A 23 -4.98 26.60 -8.40
N ARG A 24 -4.44 26.44 -9.61
CA ARG A 24 -3.46 25.41 -9.94
C ARG A 24 -2.21 26.05 -10.53
N THR A 25 -1.06 25.81 -9.92
CA THR A 25 0.23 26.18 -10.49
C THR A 25 0.70 25.08 -11.44
N LEU A 26 1.02 25.43 -12.67
CA LEU A 26 1.57 24.51 -13.67
C LEU A 26 3.07 24.29 -13.44
N LYS A 27 3.63 23.21 -14.01
CA LYS A 27 5.08 22.94 -14.00
C LYS A 27 5.91 24.09 -14.60
N SER A 28 5.29 24.94 -15.42
CA SER A 28 5.89 26.14 -16.00
C SER A 28 5.88 27.37 -15.08
N GLY A 29 5.34 27.26 -13.86
CA GLY A 29 5.19 28.37 -12.90
C GLY A 29 3.95 29.25 -13.13
N LYS A 30 3.22 29.07 -14.25
CA LYS A 30 1.97 29.81 -14.51
C LYS A 30 0.86 29.35 -13.55
N VAL A 31 0.15 30.31 -12.96
CA VAL A 31 -1.02 30.06 -12.10
C VAL A 31 -2.29 30.13 -12.95
N GLN A 32 -3.10 29.08 -12.90
CA GLN A 32 -4.40 29.01 -13.60
C GLN A 32 -5.54 28.87 -12.60
N LYS A 33 -6.61 29.65 -12.79
CA LYS A 33 -7.87 29.46 -12.07
C LYS A 33 -8.69 28.39 -12.77
N ILE A 34 -8.95 27.29 -12.08
CA ILE A 34 -9.80 26.20 -12.56
C ILE A 34 -11.17 26.37 -11.91
N VAL A 35 -12.22 26.35 -12.75
CA VAL A 35 -13.62 26.33 -12.32
C VAL A 35 -14.22 25.04 -12.86
N ARG A 36 -14.81 24.25 -11.97
CA ARG A 36 -15.52 23.02 -12.33
C ARG A 36 -16.96 23.11 -11.85
N GLU A 37 -17.89 22.68 -12.69
CA GLU A 37 -19.27 22.48 -12.31
C GLU A 37 -19.38 21.23 -11.44
N LEU A 38 -20.23 21.32 -10.41
CA LEU A 38 -20.48 20.24 -9.47
C LEU A 38 -22.00 20.02 -9.39
N TYR A 39 -22.45 18.86 -9.83
CA TYR A 39 -23.87 18.50 -9.81
C TYR A 39 -24.20 17.77 -8.51
N LEU A 40 -25.14 18.33 -7.76
CA LEU A 40 -25.62 17.79 -6.50
C LEU A 40 -26.87 16.93 -6.75
N ARG A 41 -26.80 15.69 -6.30
CA ARG A 41 -27.72 14.60 -6.59
C ARG A 41 -28.38 14.09 -5.30
N GLN A 42 -29.54 13.46 -5.43
CA GLN A 42 -30.26 12.81 -4.32
C GLN A 42 -30.37 11.28 -4.50
N ASP A 43 -30.00 10.77 -5.68
CA ASP A 43 -30.12 9.37 -6.09
C ASP A 43 -28.85 8.54 -5.83
N ILE A 44 -27.95 9.03 -4.98
CA ILE A 44 -26.76 8.31 -4.55
C ILE A 44 -27.19 7.32 -3.44
N PRO A 45 -27.07 5.99 -3.61
CA PRO A 45 -27.58 5.06 -2.60
C PRO A 45 -26.66 5.02 -1.36
N CYS A 46 -27.22 4.70 -0.19
CA CYS A 46 -26.43 4.44 1.02
C CYS A 46 -25.77 3.04 1.02
N SER A 47 -26.19 2.15 0.10
CA SER A 47 -25.73 0.77 -0.05
C SER A 47 -26.00 -0.15 1.16
N SER A 48 -26.83 0.29 2.11
CA SER A 48 -27.28 -0.55 3.22
C SER A 48 -28.41 -1.47 2.80
N GLN A 49 -28.29 -2.75 3.16
CA GLN A 49 -29.38 -3.72 3.01
C GLN A 49 -30.63 -3.33 3.80
N LEU A 50 -30.56 -2.43 4.79
CA LEU A 50 -31.71 -1.96 5.58
C LEU A 50 -32.56 -0.92 4.84
N CYS A 51 -32.02 -0.24 3.83
CA CYS A 51 -32.69 0.89 3.18
C CYS A 51 -33.37 0.49 1.87
N THR A 52 -34.70 0.48 1.85
CA THR A 52 -35.49 0.26 0.62
C THR A 52 -35.57 1.52 -0.23
N ALA A 53 -35.71 2.69 0.38
CA ALA A 53 -35.84 3.96 -0.34
C ALA A 53 -34.65 4.24 -1.28
N CYS A 54 -33.42 3.94 -0.84
CA CYS A 54 -32.24 4.09 -1.70
C CYS A 54 -32.17 3.05 -2.82
N LEU A 55 -32.71 1.84 -2.62
CA LEU A 55 -32.75 0.81 -3.66
C LEU A 55 -33.73 1.18 -4.77
N ASP A 56 -34.84 1.82 -4.41
CA ASP A 56 -35.85 2.27 -5.36
C ASP A 56 -35.38 3.46 -6.19
N LEU A 57 -34.64 4.38 -5.56
CA LEU A 57 -34.06 5.57 -6.21
C LEU A 57 -32.80 5.26 -7.02
N GLN A 58 -32.26 4.05 -6.93
CA GLN A 58 -30.96 3.74 -7.51
C GLN A 58 -31.02 3.76 -9.05
N PRO A 59 -30.21 4.61 -9.71
CA PRO A 59 -30.16 4.62 -11.16
C PRO A 59 -29.54 3.33 -11.70
N ALA A 60 -30.06 2.84 -12.81
CA ALA A 60 -29.42 1.74 -13.54
C ALA A 60 -28.06 2.22 -14.07
N SER A 61 -27.01 1.42 -13.91
CA SER A 61 -25.70 1.72 -14.50
C SER A 61 -25.78 1.72 -16.03
N PHE A 62 -24.72 2.17 -16.71
CA PHE A 62 -24.62 2.16 -18.18
C PHE A 62 -24.97 0.78 -18.81
N HIS A 63 -24.65 -0.31 -18.10
CA HIS A 63 -24.98 -1.69 -18.52
C HIS A 63 -26.35 -2.18 -18.04
N GLN A 64 -27.24 -1.28 -17.62
CA GLN A 64 -28.56 -1.55 -17.04
C GLN A 64 -28.56 -2.45 -15.78
N LYS A 65 -27.39 -2.75 -15.21
CA LYS A 65 -27.27 -3.47 -13.94
C LYS A 65 -27.50 -2.51 -12.78
N ARG A 66 -28.43 -2.85 -11.88
CA ARG A 66 -28.55 -2.23 -10.55
C ARG A 66 -27.55 -2.89 -9.62
N SER A 67 -26.81 -2.11 -8.82
CA SER A 67 -25.88 -2.71 -7.86
C SER A 67 -26.63 -3.20 -6.63
N SER A 68 -26.33 -4.41 -6.17
CA SER A 68 -26.84 -4.89 -4.89
C SER A 68 -26.27 -4.06 -3.73
N PRO A 69 -27.02 -3.90 -2.62
CA PRO A 69 -26.50 -3.26 -1.43
C PRO A 69 -25.31 -4.06 -0.88
N ARG A 70 -24.19 -3.37 -0.60
CA ARG A 70 -22.94 -3.99 -0.14
C ARG A 70 -22.87 -4.11 1.38
N LEU A 71 -23.47 -3.18 2.13
CA LEU A 71 -23.40 -3.17 3.59
C LEU A 71 -24.48 -4.08 4.20
N SER A 72 -24.09 -4.88 5.19
CA SER A 72 -24.94 -5.88 5.83
C SER A 72 -26.09 -5.25 6.62
N ALA A 73 -27.25 -5.89 6.64
CA ALA A 73 -28.35 -5.52 7.53
C ALA A 73 -28.04 -5.82 9.01
N THR A 74 -27.12 -6.75 9.26
CA THR A 74 -26.67 -7.17 10.59
C THR A 74 -25.15 -7.08 10.65
N PRO A 75 -24.58 -5.87 10.71
CA PRO A 75 -23.14 -5.71 10.84
C PRO A 75 -22.63 -6.30 12.16
N ALA A 76 -21.34 -6.61 12.20
CA ALA A 76 -20.68 -7.19 13.37
C ALA A 76 -20.79 -6.24 14.57
N GLY A 77 -21.18 -6.78 15.74
CA GLY A 77 -21.23 -6.04 17.00
C GLY A 77 -19.91 -6.10 17.75
N THR A 78 -19.66 -5.10 18.58
CA THR A 78 -18.54 -5.07 19.54
C THR A 78 -19.07 -4.84 20.96
N LYS A 79 -18.19 -4.89 21.95
CA LYS A 79 -18.55 -4.54 23.34
C LYS A 79 -19.17 -3.15 23.45
N SER A 80 -18.65 -2.19 22.68
CA SER A 80 -19.15 -0.81 22.67
C SER A 80 -20.39 -0.62 21.78
N TYR A 81 -20.60 -1.51 20.81
CA TYR A 81 -21.70 -1.43 19.83
C TYR A 81 -22.39 -2.79 19.67
N PRO A 82 -23.20 -3.24 20.64
CA PRO A 82 -23.80 -4.58 20.64
C PRO A 82 -24.75 -4.81 19.46
N GLU A 83 -25.47 -3.77 19.04
CA GLU A 83 -26.38 -3.79 17.90
C GLU A 83 -25.67 -3.71 16.54
N GLY A 84 -24.34 -3.78 16.49
CA GLY A 84 -23.56 -3.64 15.27
C GLY A 84 -23.35 -2.20 14.85
N HIS A 85 -22.38 -1.98 13.96
CA HIS A 85 -22.01 -0.64 13.53
C HIS A 85 -21.46 -0.60 12.10
N TYR A 86 -21.59 0.56 11.46
CA TYR A 86 -20.88 0.92 10.24
C TYR A 86 -19.73 1.87 10.57
N LEU A 87 -18.57 1.65 9.96
CA LEU A 87 -17.39 2.47 10.16
C LEU A 87 -17.26 3.52 9.05
N ILE A 88 -16.97 4.75 9.44
CA ILE A 88 -16.63 5.84 8.51
C ILE A 88 -15.26 6.39 8.91
N PRO A 89 -14.17 5.86 8.34
CA PRO A 89 -12.83 6.33 8.66
C PRO A 89 -12.50 7.65 7.94
N ASP A 90 -11.69 8.48 8.59
CA ASP A 90 -11.10 9.67 8.00
C ASP A 90 -9.90 9.33 7.10
N THR A 91 -9.32 10.36 6.47
CA THR A 91 -8.13 10.20 5.63
C THR A 91 -6.95 9.62 6.42
N ASN A 92 -6.72 10.11 7.64
CA ASN A 92 -5.57 9.71 8.43
C ASN A 92 -5.61 8.22 8.79
N ALA A 93 -6.78 7.66 9.10
CA ALA A 93 -6.94 6.25 9.44
C ALA A 93 -6.44 5.33 8.30
N PHE A 94 -6.76 5.65 7.04
CA PHE A 94 -6.24 4.87 5.90
C PHE A 94 -4.75 5.10 5.63
N LEU A 95 -4.24 6.31 5.90
CA LEU A 95 -2.82 6.60 5.73
C LEU A 95 -1.95 5.93 6.80
N SER A 96 -2.47 5.81 8.03
CA SER A 96 -1.72 5.30 9.18
C SER A 96 -1.88 3.80 9.38
N ALA A 97 -2.99 3.20 8.93
CA ALA A 97 -3.33 1.84 9.30
C ALA A 97 -4.04 1.07 8.18
N MET A 98 -3.58 1.23 6.93
CA MET A 98 -4.15 0.50 5.79
C MET A 98 -4.14 -1.03 6.00
N ASP A 99 -3.05 -1.56 6.54
CA ASP A 99 -2.88 -2.99 6.81
C ASP A 99 -3.93 -3.53 7.79
N LEU A 100 -4.39 -2.69 8.73
CA LEU A 100 -5.46 -3.03 9.67
C LEU A 100 -6.82 -3.20 8.96
N PHE A 101 -7.12 -2.34 7.97
CA PHE A 101 -8.34 -2.46 7.16
C PHE A 101 -8.33 -3.69 6.25
N GLU A 102 -7.14 -4.17 5.86
CA GLU A 102 -6.95 -5.39 5.07
C GLU A 102 -7.00 -6.67 5.91
N SER A 103 -6.69 -6.59 7.21
CA SER A 103 -6.69 -7.72 8.15
C SER A 103 -8.02 -8.50 8.16
N GLU A 104 -7.96 -9.82 8.03
CA GLU A 104 -9.16 -10.67 7.95
C GLU A 104 -9.99 -10.67 9.24
N GLY A 105 -11.30 -10.90 9.09
CA GLY A 105 -12.25 -11.00 10.21
C GLY A 105 -12.65 -9.67 10.87
N VAL A 106 -11.85 -8.62 10.71
CA VAL A 106 -12.10 -7.27 11.28
C VAL A 106 -12.47 -6.24 10.20
N PHE A 107 -13.00 -5.08 10.59
CA PHE A 107 -13.36 -3.98 9.67
C PHE A 107 -14.20 -4.43 8.46
N GLN A 108 -15.37 -5.02 8.70
CA GLN A 108 -16.17 -5.59 7.61
C GLN A 108 -17.04 -4.56 6.90
N ASP A 109 -17.93 -3.85 7.62
CA ASP A 109 -18.85 -2.85 7.05
C ASP A 109 -18.26 -1.44 7.14
N VAL A 110 -17.57 -1.03 6.07
CA VAL A 110 -16.83 0.24 6.02
C VAL A 110 -17.36 1.12 4.89
N VAL A 111 -17.73 2.35 5.22
CA VAL A 111 -18.11 3.39 4.26
C VAL A 111 -16.93 4.31 4.03
N VAL A 112 -16.40 4.26 2.81
CA VAL A 112 -15.32 5.13 2.34
C VAL A 112 -15.94 6.35 1.67
N LEU A 113 -15.71 7.55 2.20
CA LEU A 113 -16.23 8.76 1.61
C LEU A 113 -15.42 9.18 0.37
N GLN A 114 -16.07 9.77 -0.63
CA GLN A 114 -15.39 10.31 -1.82
C GLN A 114 -14.30 11.32 -1.44
N THR A 115 -14.58 12.21 -0.47
CA THR A 115 -13.60 13.20 0.00
C THR A 115 -12.33 12.54 0.54
N VAL A 116 -12.49 11.48 1.32
CA VAL A 116 -11.40 10.68 1.89
C VAL A 116 -10.65 9.94 0.79
N LEU A 117 -11.37 9.29 -0.13
CA LEU A 117 -10.78 8.54 -1.24
C LEU A 117 -9.95 9.44 -2.18
N GLU A 118 -10.43 10.65 -2.50
CA GLU A 118 -9.70 11.64 -3.29
C GLU A 118 -8.45 12.13 -2.56
N GLU A 119 -8.52 12.34 -1.25
CA GLU A 119 -7.37 12.78 -0.46
C GLU A 119 -6.30 11.69 -0.36
N VAL A 120 -6.68 10.44 -0.10
CA VAL A 120 -5.77 9.29 -0.13
C VAL A 120 -5.09 9.18 -1.50
N LYS A 121 -5.82 9.33 -2.61
CA LYS A 121 -5.24 9.34 -3.97
C LYS A 121 -4.19 10.43 -4.17
N ASN A 122 -4.45 11.64 -3.67
CA ASN A 122 -3.53 12.76 -3.79
C ASN A 122 -2.29 12.61 -2.91
N ARG A 123 -2.41 11.91 -1.78
CA ARG A 123 -1.32 11.64 -0.83
C ARG A 123 -0.47 10.43 -1.24
N SER A 124 -1.11 9.33 -1.63
CA SER A 124 -0.49 8.05 -1.96
C SER A 124 -1.35 7.26 -2.94
N LEU A 125 -0.93 7.25 -4.22
CA LEU A 125 -1.58 6.44 -5.25
C LEU A 125 -1.55 4.93 -4.94
N PRO A 126 -0.48 4.35 -4.37
CA PRO A 126 -0.49 2.94 -3.93
C PRO A 126 -1.56 2.64 -2.90
N LEU A 127 -1.72 3.47 -1.86
CA LEU A 127 -2.77 3.28 -0.85
C LEU A 127 -4.17 3.43 -1.45
N TYR A 128 -4.35 4.36 -2.39
CA TYR A 128 -5.59 4.47 -3.14
C TYR A 128 -5.92 3.19 -3.92
N ASN A 129 -4.93 2.61 -4.61
CA ASN A 129 -5.14 1.36 -5.34
C ASN A 129 -5.51 0.20 -4.41
N ARG A 130 -4.83 0.09 -3.25
CA ARG A 130 -5.16 -0.88 -2.19
C ARG A 130 -6.59 -0.68 -1.66
N LEU A 131 -6.99 0.56 -1.38
CA LEU A 131 -8.33 0.90 -0.89
C LEU A 131 -9.41 0.61 -1.94
N VAL A 132 -9.14 0.87 -3.21
CA VAL A 132 -10.03 0.50 -4.31
C VAL A 132 -10.11 -1.02 -4.47
N ALA A 133 -9.02 -1.77 -4.27
CA ALA A 133 -9.05 -3.22 -4.27
C ALA A 133 -9.94 -3.78 -3.16
N LEU A 134 -9.91 -3.18 -1.96
CA LEU A 134 -10.83 -3.54 -0.87
C LEU A 134 -12.31 -3.36 -1.24
N THR A 135 -12.67 -2.32 -2.01
CA THR A 135 -14.07 -2.12 -2.46
C THR A 135 -14.55 -3.16 -3.48
N LYS A 136 -13.63 -3.93 -4.07
CA LYS A 136 -13.93 -5.01 -5.02
C LYS A 136 -13.87 -6.38 -4.37
N ASN A 137 -13.30 -6.48 -3.17
CA ASN A 137 -13.23 -7.72 -2.41
C ASN A 137 -14.64 -8.08 -1.90
N ASP A 138 -15.06 -9.34 -2.04
CA ASP A 138 -16.38 -9.78 -1.59
C ASP A 138 -16.40 -10.20 -0.11
N ASP A 139 -15.26 -10.58 0.47
CA ASP A 139 -15.13 -10.91 1.89
C ASP A 139 -15.21 -9.65 2.79
N LYS A 140 -14.92 -8.49 2.20
CA LYS A 140 -14.90 -7.18 2.86
C LYS A 140 -16.02 -6.30 2.29
N ARG A 141 -16.89 -5.77 3.14
CA ARG A 141 -18.03 -4.93 2.73
C ARG A 141 -17.64 -3.46 2.72
N PHE A 142 -16.76 -3.09 1.81
CA PHE A 142 -16.34 -1.72 1.59
C PHE A 142 -17.21 -1.06 0.52
N TYR A 143 -17.76 0.11 0.85
CA TYR A 143 -18.60 0.87 -0.06
C TYR A 143 -18.12 2.32 -0.19
N VAL A 144 -17.98 2.79 -1.43
CA VAL A 144 -17.64 4.20 -1.69
C VAL A 144 -18.91 5.03 -1.75
N PHE A 145 -19.06 5.95 -0.80
CA PHE A 145 -20.17 6.90 -0.78
C PHE A 145 -19.75 8.27 -1.32
N PHE A 146 -20.41 8.71 -2.38
CA PHE A 146 -20.13 9.97 -3.08
C PHE A 146 -20.72 11.18 -2.35
N ASN A 147 -20.20 11.49 -1.16
CA ASN A 147 -20.69 12.57 -0.31
C ASN A 147 -20.58 13.96 -0.94
N ASP A 148 -19.56 14.21 -1.76
CA ASP A 148 -19.37 15.51 -2.44
C ASP A 148 -20.34 15.72 -3.61
N PHE A 149 -20.96 14.65 -4.13
CA PHE A 149 -22.01 14.74 -5.15
C PHE A 149 -23.41 14.63 -4.58
N ARG A 150 -23.57 14.35 -3.29
CA ARG A 150 -24.88 14.23 -2.66
C ARG A 150 -25.30 15.56 -2.04
N LEU A 151 -26.51 16.02 -2.35
CA LEU A 151 -27.04 17.32 -1.92
C LEU A 151 -27.02 17.49 -0.40
N GLU A 152 -27.44 16.48 0.34
CA GLU A 152 -27.62 16.54 1.80
C GLU A 152 -26.29 16.49 2.58
N THR A 153 -25.23 15.94 1.98
CA THR A 153 -23.92 15.79 2.63
C THR A 153 -22.86 16.73 2.06
N TYR A 154 -23.16 17.46 1.00
CA TYR A 154 -22.22 18.36 0.35
C TYR A 154 -21.95 19.60 1.24
N VAL A 155 -20.66 19.89 1.43
CA VAL A 155 -20.20 21.01 2.27
C VAL A 155 -19.43 22.02 1.43
N ASN A 156 -19.83 23.29 1.48
CA ASN A 156 -19.08 24.41 0.90
C ASN A 156 -17.93 24.83 1.83
N ARG A 157 -16.80 25.23 1.24
CA ARG A 157 -15.67 25.80 1.98
C ARG A 157 -16.04 27.18 2.51
N GLU A 158 -15.87 27.39 3.82
CA GLU A 158 -16.12 28.65 4.48
C GLU A 158 -14.95 29.63 4.31
N SER A 159 -15.21 30.93 4.53
CA SER A 159 -14.18 31.97 4.42
C SER A 159 -13.13 31.80 5.50
N GLY A 160 -11.86 31.66 5.11
CA GLY A 160 -10.74 31.43 6.04
C GLY A 160 -10.56 29.98 6.50
N GLU A 161 -11.47 29.07 6.13
CA GLU A 161 -11.37 27.65 6.46
C GLU A 161 -10.27 26.97 5.62
N THR A 162 -9.47 26.10 6.22
CA THR A 162 -8.48 25.31 5.47
C THR A 162 -9.17 24.19 4.65
N ILE A 163 -8.45 23.57 3.70
CA ILE A 163 -9.01 22.40 2.98
C ILE A 163 -9.22 21.24 3.96
N ASN A 164 -8.31 21.06 4.92
CA ASN A 164 -8.39 19.99 5.91
C ASN A 164 -9.64 20.14 6.78
N ASP A 165 -9.86 21.32 7.35
CA ASP A 165 -11.05 21.61 8.16
C ASP A 165 -12.36 21.37 7.39
N ARG A 166 -12.40 21.77 6.11
CA ARG A 166 -13.55 21.51 5.23
C ARG A 166 -13.77 20.01 5.04
N ASN A 167 -12.71 19.25 4.80
CA ASN A 167 -12.79 17.80 4.60
C ASN A 167 -13.28 17.11 5.87
N ASP A 168 -12.73 17.47 7.04
CA ASP A 168 -13.16 16.93 8.34
C ASP A 168 -14.63 17.22 8.62
N ARG A 169 -15.10 18.42 8.25
CA ARG A 169 -16.51 18.79 8.32
C ARG A 169 -17.37 17.99 7.35
N ALA A 170 -16.89 17.72 6.13
CA ALA A 170 -17.60 16.87 5.18
C ALA A 170 -17.71 15.41 5.69
N VAL A 171 -16.70 14.90 6.40
CA VAL A 171 -16.77 13.59 7.06
C VAL A 171 -17.84 13.58 8.16
N ARG A 172 -17.82 14.58 9.06
CA ARG A 172 -18.83 14.72 10.13
C ARG A 172 -20.25 14.83 9.58
N MET A 173 -20.47 15.64 8.54
CA MET A 173 -21.77 15.78 7.89
C MET A 173 -22.26 14.45 7.29
N ALA A 174 -21.37 13.68 6.67
CA ALA A 174 -21.73 12.36 6.15
C ALA A 174 -22.08 11.37 7.27
N CYS A 175 -21.34 11.38 8.38
CA CYS A 175 -21.65 10.55 9.56
C CYS A 175 -23.02 10.88 10.15
N GLN A 176 -23.32 12.16 10.34
CA GLN A 176 -24.62 12.61 10.83
C GLN A 176 -25.75 12.18 9.88
N TRP A 177 -25.58 12.41 8.58
CA TRP A 177 -26.55 12.00 7.58
C TRP A 177 -26.80 10.49 7.59
N TYR A 178 -25.74 9.67 7.66
CA TYR A 178 -25.88 8.21 7.74
C TYR A 178 -26.63 7.78 9.00
N ALA A 179 -26.35 8.39 10.15
CA ALA A 179 -27.01 8.06 11.41
C ALA A 179 -28.53 8.35 11.33
N GLU A 180 -28.91 9.54 10.86
CA GLU A 180 -30.31 9.94 10.70
C GLU A 180 -31.01 9.09 9.63
N HIS A 181 -30.34 8.84 8.51
CA HIS A 181 -30.89 8.07 7.38
C HIS A 181 -31.15 6.61 7.75
N LEU A 182 -30.25 5.96 8.50
CA LEU A 182 -30.42 4.57 8.93
C LEU A 182 -31.56 4.41 9.93
N GLN A 183 -31.73 5.36 10.86
CA GLN A 183 -32.87 5.36 11.78
C GLN A 183 -34.20 5.43 11.01
N GLN A 184 -34.28 6.26 9.97
CA GLN A 184 -35.46 6.34 9.10
C GLN A 184 -35.69 5.04 8.32
N ALA A 185 -34.63 4.46 7.75
CA ALA A 185 -34.69 3.20 7.01
C ALA A 185 -35.18 2.03 7.89
N VAL A 186 -34.66 1.92 9.11
CA VAL A 186 -35.06 0.90 10.09
C VAL A 186 -36.51 1.06 10.50
N LYS A 187 -36.95 2.30 10.75
CA LYS A 187 -38.37 2.63 11.05
C LYS A 187 -39.29 2.24 9.90
N ALA A 188 -38.90 2.52 8.65
CA ALA A 188 -39.65 2.16 7.45
C ALA A 188 -39.78 0.63 7.28
N ARG A 189 -38.73 -0.13 7.63
CA ARG A 189 -38.73 -1.60 7.61
C ARG A 189 -39.35 -2.27 8.84
N LYS A 190 -39.73 -1.52 9.87
CA LYS A 190 -40.13 -2.05 11.19
C LYS A 190 -39.08 -3.02 11.77
N SER A 191 -37.80 -2.80 11.47
CA SER A 191 -36.71 -3.57 12.08
C SER A 191 -36.47 -3.07 13.50
N VAL A 192 -36.14 -3.98 14.42
CA VAL A 192 -35.83 -3.64 15.82
C VAL A 192 -34.38 -3.16 15.97
N ARG A 193 -33.50 -3.62 15.08
CA ARG A 193 -32.05 -3.37 15.17
C ARG A 193 -31.63 -2.25 14.23
N CYS A 194 -30.98 -1.22 14.79
CA CYS A 194 -30.37 -0.12 14.05
C CYS A 194 -28.87 -0.07 14.36
N PRO A 195 -27.99 -0.25 13.37
CA PRO A 195 -26.56 -0.18 13.61
C PRO A 195 -26.12 1.26 13.91
N SER A 196 -25.11 1.40 14.77
CA SER A 196 -24.48 2.69 15.06
C SER A 196 -23.57 3.12 13.90
N VAL A 197 -23.43 4.42 13.67
CA VAL A 197 -22.47 4.96 12.68
C VAL A 197 -21.30 5.53 13.46
N VAL A 198 -20.12 4.92 13.29
CA VAL A 198 -18.93 5.23 14.07
C VAL A 198 -17.89 5.89 13.18
N MET A 199 -17.60 7.15 13.47
CA MET A 199 -16.51 7.88 12.84
C MET A 199 -15.16 7.44 13.44
N LEU A 200 -14.21 7.02 12.61
CA LEU A 200 -12.83 6.75 13.05
C LEU A 200 -11.91 7.89 12.62
N SER A 201 -11.22 8.49 13.59
CA SER A 201 -10.23 9.54 13.34
C SER A 201 -9.20 9.58 14.45
N ASP A 202 -7.92 9.75 14.10
CA ASP A 202 -6.84 9.99 15.07
C ASP A 202 -6.58 11.49 15.31
N ASP A 203 -7.34 12.39 14.67
CA ASP A 203 -7.27 13.83 14.91
C ASP A 203 -8.10 14.22 16.14
N ARG A 204 -7.41 14.71 17.17
CA ARG A 204 -8.02 15.12 18.46
C ARG A 204 -9.04 16.24 18.30
N ASP A 205 -8.77 17.22 17.43
CA ASP A 205 -9.67 18.35 17.21
C ASP A 205 -10.90 17.90 16.43
N CYS A 206 -10.73 17.01 15.45
CA CYS A 206 -11.83 16.41 14.74
C CYS A 206 -12.75 15.59 15.66
N LEU A 207 -12.18 14.75 16.52
CA LEU A 207 -12.94 13.99 17.52
C LEU A 207 -13.67 14.89 18.53
N LYS A 208 -13.04 15.98 18.97
CA LYS A 208 -13.66 16.95 19.88
C LYS A 208 -14.89 17.61 19.23
N LYS A 209 -14.77 18.03 17.97
CA LYS A 209 -15.88 18.61 17.20
C LYS A 209 -16.99 17.57 16.96
N ALA A 210 -16.64 16.34 16.58
CA ALA A 210 -17.60 15.27 16.37
C ALA A 210 -18.44 14.96 17.64
N LYS A 211 -17.80 14.92 18.81
CA LYS A 211 -18.50 14.75 20.10
C LYS A 211 -19.45 15.90 20.40
N ALA A 212 -19.07 17.13 20.08
CA ALA A 212 -19.93 18.32 20.25
C ALA A 212 -21.17 18.26 19.35
N ASP A 213 -21.04 17.67 18.15
CA ASP A 213 -22.13 17.46 17.20
C ASP A 213 -22.99 16.22 17.53
N GLY A 214 -22.71 15.49 18.62
CA GLY A 214 -23.42 14.27 19.00
C GLY A 214 -23.11 13.05 18.12
N ILE A 215 -22.02 13.10 17.34
CA ILE A 215 -21.61 12.01 16.46
C ILE A 215 -20.84 10.96 17.28
N THR A 216 -21.18 9.69 17.09
CA THR A 216 -20.41 8.59 17.69
C THR A 216 -19.06 8.49 16.99
N CYS A 217 -17.97 8.66 17.75
CA CYS A 217 -16.60 8.65 17.21
C CYS A 217 -15.63 7.95 18.14
N SER A 218 -14.58 7.37 17.58
CA SER A 218 -13.46 6.75 18.30
C SER A 218 -12.14 7.04 17.59
N ASN A 219 -11.04 7.11 18.34
CA ASN A 219 -9.72 6.96 17.73
C ASN A 219 -9.48 5.47 17.40
N LEU A 220 -8.46 5.21 16.58
CA LEU A 220 -8.23 3.88 16.05
C LEU A 220 -7.80 2.89 17.15
N GLU A 221 -6.94 3.32 18.05
CA GLU A 221 -6.42 2.51 19.15
C GLU A 221 -7.54 2.07 20.12
N ASP A 222 -8.38 3.01 20.55
CA ASP A 222 -9.51 2.74 21.44
C ASP A 222 -10.50 1.77 20.78
N TYR A 223 -10.77 1.96 19.49
CA TYR A 223 -11.66 1.07 18.73
C TYR A 223 -11.09 -0.34 18.65
N VAL A 224 -9.81 -0.47 18.30
CA VAL A 224 -9.11 -1.75 18.17
C VAL A 224 -8.97 -2.48 19.49
N SER A 225 -8.77 -1.75 20.60
CA SER A 225 -8.71 -2.34 21.95
C SER A 225 -9.99 -3.08 22.34
N GLY A 226 -11.13 -2.71 21.73
CA GLY A 226 -12.43 -3.32 21.94
C GLY A 226 -12.71 -4.56 21.07
N LEU A 227 -11.83 -4.92 20.15
CA LEU A 227 -12.00 -6.04 19.21
C LEU A 227 -11.45 -7.37 19.76
N PRO A 228 -11.94 -8.51 19.24
CA PRO A 228 -11.22 -9.79 19.36
C PRO A 228 -9.80 -9.64 18.79
N ASP A 229 -8.82 -10.34 19.38
CA ASP A 229 -7.40 -10.28 19.01
C ASP A 229 -6.77 -8.87 19.07
N ALA A 230 -7.22 -8.04 20.03
CA ALA A 230 -6.74 -6.68 20.23
C ALA A 230 -5.21 -6.57 20.29
N ASP A 231 -4.50 -7.50 20.93
CA ASP A 231 -3.04 -7.45 21.04
C ASP A 231 -2.34 -7.46 19.66
N ARG A 232 -2.82 -8.31 18.73
CA ARG A 232 -2.31 -8.39 17.35
C ARG A 232 -2.64 -7.13 16.55
N LEU A 233 -3.86 -6.66 16.67
CA LEU A 233 -4.33 -5.51 15.92
C LEU A 233 -3.69 -4.20 16.42
N LEU A 234 -3.45 -4.07 17.73
CA LEU A 234 -2.78 -2.91 18.31
C LEU A 234 -1.30 -2.83 17.91
N ASP A 235 -0.63 -3.97 17.70
CA ASP A 235 0.74 -4.00 17.16
C ASP A 235 0.78 -3.40 15.74
N MET A 236 -0.32 -3.48 14.95
CA MET A 236 -0.44 -2.82 13.64
C MET A 236 -0.70 -1.29 13.75
N VAL A 237 -1.12 -0.79 14.92
CA VAL A 237 -1.48 0.64 15.14
C VAL A 237 -0.35 1.44 15.80
N ALA A 238 0.42 0.81 16.68
CA ALA A 238 1.31 1.48 17.62
C ALA A 238 2.49 2.25 16.99
N SER A 239 2.91 1.94 15.76
CA SER A 239 4.03 2.63 15.10
C SER A 239 3.63 3.98 14.50
N SER A 240 2.36 4.18 14.15
CA SER A 240 1.90 5.37 13.42
C SER A 240 1.76 6.62 14.30
N LYS A 241 1.61 6.48 15.63
CA LYS A 241 1.36 7.60 16.56
C LYS A 241 2.63 8.30 17.08
N GLU A 242 3.75 7.60 17.23
CA GLU A 242 4.97 8.20 17.79
C GLU A 242 5.69 9.16 16.86
N ASN A 243 5.49 9.03 15.54
CA ASN A 243 5.92 10.03 14.56
C ASN A 243 5.40 11.46 14.88
N ARG A 244 4.44 11.63 15.81
CA ARG A 244 3.86 12.93 16.19
C ARG A 244 4.20 13.43 17.60
N VAL A 245 4.70 12.62 18.54
CA VAL A 245 4.70 13.00 19.98
C VAL A 245 6.08 13.23 20.62
N SER A 246 7.20 12.85 19.99
CA SER A 246 8.52 13.00 20.64
C SER A 246 9.32 14.19 20.10
N LYS A 247 9.14 15.40 20.66
CA LYS A 247 10.12 16.51 20.51
C LYS A 247 10.16 17.42 21.74
N GLU A 248 10.77 16.96 22.81
CA GLU A 248 11.43 17.81 23.82
C GLU A 248 12.72 17.15 24.33
N GLY A 249 13.68 16.92 23.42
CA GLY A 249 15.03 16.46 23.76
C GLY A 249 16.00 16.85 22.65
N LYS A 250 17.14 17.47 23.00
CA LYS A 250 18.22 17.79 22.06
C LYS A 250 19.04 16.52 21.76
N ALA A 251 18.50 15.62 20.94
CA ALA A 251 19.29 14.52 20.39
C ALA A 251 20.21 15.04 19.27
N GLU A 252 21.41 14.48 19.17
CA GLU A 252 22.36 14.78 18.08
C GLU A 252 21.89 14.07 16.79
N LEU A 253 21.84 14.81 15.69
CA LEU A 253 21.18 14.37 14.46
C LEU A 253 22.11 13.44 13.64
N LEU A 254 21.83 12.14 13.63
CA LEU A 254 22.64 11.13 12.93
C LEU A 254 22.68 11.34 11.41
N TYR A 255 21.56 11.77 10.83
CA TYR A 255 21.45 11.97 9.39
C TYR A 255 21.13 13.42 9.01
N PRO A 256 21.59 13.88 7.83
CA PRO A 256 21.20 15.17 7.29
C PRO A 256 19.72 15.20 6.90
N GLU A 257 19.14 16.40 6.94
CA GLU A 257 17.78 16.65 6.50
C GLU A 257 17.69 16.59 4.97
N TYR A 258 16.55 16.12 4.45
CA TYR A 258 16.34 16.09 3.02
C TYR A 258 16.09 17.50 2.47
N LEU A 259 16.55 17.73 1.25
CA LEU A 259 16.20 18.93 0.52
C LEU A 259 14.69 18.95 0.21
N SER A 260 14.10 20.15 0.15
CA SER A 260 12.70 20.29 -0.26
C SER A 260 12.49 19.78 -1.70
N THR A 261 11.28 19.29 -1.99
CA THR A 261 10.93 18.78 -3.33
C THR A 261 11.24 19.80 -4.43
N SER A 262 10.96 21.08 -4.19
CA SER A 262 11.24 22.16 -5.14
C SER A 262 12.75 22.34 -5.38
N ALA A 263 13.57 22.29 -4.32
CA ALA A 263 15.02 22.39 -4.44
C ALA A 263 15.61 21.20 -5.19
N MET A 264 15.15 19.98 -4.87
CA MET A 264 15.56 18.76 -5.57
C MET A 264 15.24 18.81 -7.07
N LEU A 265 13.99 19.13 -7.42
CA LEU A 265 13.55 19.21 -8.83
C LEU A 265 14.30 20.30 -9.60
N THR A 266 14.59 21.43 -8.95
CA THR A 266 15.37 22.53 -9.55
C THR A 266 16.81 22.11 -9.78
N GLY A 267 17.43 21.44 -8.80
CA GLY A 267 18.81 20.95 -8.91
C GLY A 267 18.96 19.89 -10.00
N VAL A 268 18.00 18.97 -10.12
CA VAL A 268 17.98 17.97 -11.20
C VAL A 268 17.81 18.63 -12.56
N LYS A 269 16.92 19.63 -12.67
CA LYS A 269 16.71 20.37 -13.93
C LYS A 269 17.93 21.19 -14.36
N ASN A 270 18.65 21.77 -13.40
CA ASN A 270 19.85 22.56 -13.66
C ASN A 270 21.12 21.69 -13.79
N GLY A 271 21.01 20.37 -13.60
CA GLY A 271 22.12 19.42 -13.71
C GLY A 271 23.11 19.45 -12.53
N THR A 272 22.79 20.13 -11.44
CA THR A 272 23.63 20.15 -10.22
C THR A 272 23.37 18.95 -9.31
N LEU A 273 22.18 18.35 -9.43
CA LEU A 273 21.80 17.11 -8.76
C LEU A 273 21.41 16.07 -9.80
N HIS A 274 21.47 14.80 -9.44
CA HIS A 274 21.09 13.70 -10.34
C HIS A 274 20.08 12.78 -9.66
N GLN A 275 19.17 12.23 -10.46
CA GLN A 275 18.16 11.29 -9.99
C GLN A 275 18.47 9.90 -10.53
N GLY A 276 18.36 8.87 -9.68
CA GLY A 276 18.55 7.48 -10.07
C GLY A 276 17.97 6.51 -9.03
N VAL A 277 18.09 5.21 -9.31
CA VAL A 277 17.66 4.14 -8.40
C VAL A 277 18.84 3.74 -7.51
N PHE A 278 18.62 3.74 -6.20
CA PHE A 278 19.59 3.33 -5.19
C PHE A 278 19.63 1.80 -5.08
N ASN A 279 20.81 1.20 -5.25
CA ASN A 279 21.01 -0.24 -5.12
C ASN A 279 22.06 -0.52 -4.05
N VAL A 280 21.69 -1.28 -3.03
CA VAL A 280 22.62 -1.69 -1.97
C VAL A 280 23.34 -2.97 -2.39
N SER A 281 24.63 -3.07 -2.08
CA SER A 281 25.41 -4.29 -2.32
C SER A 281 24.91 -5.43 -1.44
N GLN A 282 24.78 -6.63 -2.02
CA GLN A 282 24.40 -7.84 -1.27
C GLN A 282 25.48 -8.28 -0.27
N TYR A 283 26.72 -7.82 -0.48
CA TYR A 283 27.88 -8.23 0.31
C TYR A 283 28.35 -7.13 1.27
N ASN A 284 27.89 -5.90 1.11
CA ASN A 284 28.28 -4.78 1.96
C ASN A 284 27.12 -3.80 2.13
N TYR A 285 26.43 -3.87 3.27
CA TYR A 285 25.26 -3.02 3.54
C TYR A 285 25.60 -1.52 3.64
N LEU A 286 26.88 -1.17 3.84
CA LEU A 286 27.36 0.22 3.87
C LEU A 286 27.72 0.75 2.48
N GLU A 287 27.70 -0.09 1.45
CA GLU A 287 27.98 0.30 0.07
C GLU A 287 26.72 0.21 -0.78
N GLY A 288 26.34 1.35 -1.35
CA GLY A 288 25.31 1.46 -2.36
C GLY A 288 25.85 2.03 -3.66
N SER A 289 25.07 1.89 -4.72
CA SER A 289 25.35 2.46 -6.03
C SER A 289 24.10 3.07 -6.64
N VAL A 290 24.28 4.15 -7.39
CA VAL A 290 23.21 4.78 -8.17
C VAL A 290 23.69 4.95 -9.60
N HIS A 291 22.95 4.35 -10.53
CA HIS A 291 23.16 4.62 -11.95
C HIS A 291 22.40 5.88 -12.36
N VAL A 292 23.08 6.79 -13.05
CA VAL A 292 22.52 8.04 -13.55
C VAL A 292 22.95 8.24 -15.01
N PRO A 293 22.06 8.73 -15.90
CA PRO A 293 22.39 8.87 -17.33
C PRO A 293 23.54 9.85 -17.63
N ALA A 294 23.86 10.73 -16.68
CA ALA A 294 24.94 11.72 -16.84
C ALA A 294 26.35 11.12 -16.70
N PHE A 295 26.48 9.87 -16.25
CA PHE A 295 27.75 9.20 -16.00
C PHE A 295 27.74 7.78 -16.58
N ASP A 296 28.83 7.38 -17.24
CA ASP A 296 28.93 6.05 -17.87
C ASP A 296 28.98 4.91 -16.85
N ARG A 297 29.44 5.20 -15.64
CA ARG A 297 29.54 4.25 -14.52
C ARG A 297 28.61 4.67 -13.39
N SER A 298 28.12 3.68 -12.65
CA SER A 298 27.34 3.92 -11.44
C SER A 298 28.17 4.66 -10.39
N LEU A 299 27.55 5.62 -9.73
CA LEU A 299 28.17 6.41 -8.67
C LEU A 299 28.08 5.64 -7.36
N ILE A 300 29.19 5.58 -6.61
CA ILE A 300 29.29 4.85 -5.35
C ILE A 300 28.79 5.74 -4.21
N ILE A 301 27.99 5.16 -3.32
CA ILE A 301 27.52 5.82 -2.10
C ILE A 301 27.98 4.96 -0.94
N GLN A 302 28.90 5.49 -0.14
CA GLN A 302 29.57 4.72 0.89
C GLN A 302 29.33 5.32 2.27
N GLY A 303 28.91 4.48 3.20
CA GLY A 303 28.58 4.83 4.57
C GLY A 303 27.12 5.23 4.76
N ARG A 304 26.64 4.99 5.97
CA ARG A 304 25.24 5.21 6.38
C ARG A 304 24.81 6.67 6.21
N GLU A 305 25.67 7.62 6.56
CA GLU A 305 25.43 9.06 6.41
C GLU A 305 25.15 9.46 4.95
N ASN A 306 25.93 8.93 4.00
CA ASN A 306 25.80 9.23 2.58
C ASN A 306 24.62 8.48 1.94
N SER A 307 24.29 7.27 2.41
CA SER A 307 23.07 6.57 2.01
C SER A 307 21.81 7.28 2.51
N ASN A 308 21.93 8.05 3.60
CA ASN A 308 20.90 8.95 4.14
C ASN A 308 19.49 8.34 4.16
N ARG A 309 19.32 7.28 4.96
CA ARG A 309 18.04 6.58 5.17
C ARG A 309 17.36 6.09 3.87
N ALA A 310 18.12 5.82 2.81
CA ALA A 310 17.63 5.18 1.58
C ALA A 310 17.61 3.65 1.72
N VAL A 311 16.64 3.01 1.06
CA VAL A 311 16.51 1.54 0.97
C VAL A 311 16.73 1.12 -0.49
N SER A 312 17.23 -0.10 -0.71
CA SER A 312 17.45 -0.61 -2.06
C SER A 312 16.16 -0.56 -2.91
N GLY A 313 16.27 -0.05 -4.13
CA GLY A 313 15.17 0.23 -5.05
C GLY A 313 14.56 1.63 -4.92
N ASP A 314 14.91 2.42 -3.88
CA ASP A 314 14.43 3.80 -3.76
C ASP A 314 14.87 4.66 -4.95
N VAL A 315 13.99 5.55 -5.42
CA VAL A 315 14.35 6.59 -6.38
C VAL A 315 14.85 7.80 -5.61
N VAL A 316 16.15 8.03 -5.68
CA VAL A 316 16.87 9.03 -4.87
C VAL A 316 17.38 10.18 -5.72
N VAL A 317 17.59 11.33 -5.07
CA VAL A 317 18.37 12.44 -5.61
C VAL A 317 19.71 12.49 -4.91
N ILE A 318 20.77 12.58 -5.70
CA ILE A 318 22.14 12.54 -5.25
C ILE A 318 22.90 13.81 -5.63
N GLU A 319 23.87 14.14 -4.78
CA GLU A 319 24.88 15.16 -5.01
C GLU A 319 26.24 14.46 -5.13
N VAL A 320 26.96 14.71 -6.21
CA VAL A 320 28.31 14.15 -6.42
C VAL A 320 29.28 14.84 -5.47
N LEU A 321 30.06 14.04 -4.75
CA LEU A 321 31.03 14.57 -3.80
C LEU A 321 32.26 15.14 -4.52
N PRO A 322 32.95 16.10 -3.88
CA PRO A 322 34.25 16.59 -4.35
C PRO A 322 35.27 15.48 -4.61
N LYS A 323 36.22 15.71 -5.54
CA LYS A 323 37.19 14.70 -6.00
C LYS A 323 38.07 14.13 -4.88
N ASP A 324 38.32 14.90 -3.83
CA ASP A 324 39.05 14.51 -2.62
C ASP A 324 38.31 13.45 -1.79
N GLN A 325 37.00 13.29 -2.00
CA GLN A 325 36.16 12.32 -1.29
C GLN A 325 35.78 11.11 -2.14
N TRP A 326 36.37 11.00 -3.34
CA TRP A 326 36.19 9.84 -4.21
C TRP A 326 36.87 8.62 -3.63
N LYS A 327 36.20 7.47 -3.75
CA LYS A 327 36.62 6.22 -3.12
C LYS A 327 36.62 5.11 -4.16
N ALA A 328 37.42 4.08 -3.91
CA ALA A 328 37.40 2.86 -4.70
C ALA A 328 36.28 1.94 -4.19
N PRO A 329 35.73 1.06 -5.03
CA PRO A 329 34.80 0.02 -4.59
C PRO A 329 35.39 -0.84 -3.47
N SER A 330 34.58 -1.21 -2.49
CA SER A 330 35.01 -2.07 -1.41
C SER A 330 35.15 -3.52 -1.88
N SER A 331 36.22 -4.19 -1.45
CA SER A 331 36.40 -5.63 -1.64
C SER A 331 36.04 -6.43 -0.38
N LYS A 332 35.55 -5.77 0.68
CA LYS A 332 35.19 -6.43 1.95
C LYS A 332 33.73 -6.85 1.92
N VAL A 333 33.49 -8.09 2.34
CA VAL A 333 32.16 -8.54 2.72
C VAL A 333 31.91 -8.05 4.15
N ILE A 334 30.88 -7.23 4.32
CA ILE A 334 30.45 -6.68 5.61
C ILE A 334 28.95 -6.98 5.74
N GLU A 335 28.61 -7.89 6.63
CA GLU A 335 27.21 -8.20 6.96
C GLU A 335 26.77 -7.42 8.19
N GLU A 336 25.51 -6.98 8.23
CA GLU A 336 24.99 -6.19 9.35
C GLU A 336 24.97 -7.02 10.65
N GLU A 337 24.81 -8.34 10.56
CA GLU A 337 24.84 -9.26 11.70
C GLU A 337 26.19 -9.27 12.43
N ASP A 338 27.31 -9.11 11.71
CA ASP A 338 28.65 -9.12 12.30
C ASP A 338 28.96 -7.81 13.05
N VAL A 339 28.38 -6.70 12.59
CA VAL A 339 28.67 -5.35 13.08
C VAL A 339 27.67 -4.89 14.16
N GLY A 340 26.40 -5.29 14.04
CA GLY A 340 25.29 -4.86 14.88
C GLY A 340 24.83 -5.89 15.91
N LYS A 341 25.63 -6.93 16.21
CA LYS A 341 25.24 -8.03 17.11
C LYS A 341 24.90 -7.59 18.53
N ASN A 342 25.63 -6.62 19.08
CA ASN A 342 25.45 -6.17 20.47
C ASN A 342 24.53 -4.96 20.61
N GLU A 343 23.77 -4.60 19.57
CA GLU A 343 22.93 -3.41 19.58
C GLU A 343 21.55 -3.70 20.20
N ASN A 344 21.08 -2.79 21.05
CA ASN A 344 19.82 -2.95 21.78
C ASN A 344 18.74 -2.03 21.18
N PRO A 345 17.55 -2.53 20.80
CA PRO A 345 16.49 -1.74 20.16
C PRO A 345 15.90 -0.61 21.02
N GLU A 346 16.08 -0.65 22.34
CA GLU A 346 15.47 0.31 23.29
C GLU A 346 16.44 1.38 23.81
N ASN A 347 17.75 1.18 23.68
CA ASN A 347 18.76 2.09 24.25
C ASN A 347 19.07 3.32 23.36
N GLU A 348 18.40 3.50 22.22
CA GLU A 348 18.60 4.69 21.37
C GLU A 348 17.87 5.95 21.88
N ASP A 349 16.86 5.82 22.77
CA ASP A 349 16.07 6.96 23.27
C ASP A 349 16.71 7.64 24.50
N ASP A 350 17.49 6.91 25.32
CA ASP A 350 18.18 7.43 26.49
C ASP A 350 19.67 7.65 26.21
N ALA A 351 19.99 8.88 25.76
CA ALA A 351 21.33 9.41 25.53
C ALA A 351 22.12 8.77 24.38
N ALA A 352 21.99 9.40 23.20
CA ALA A 352 23.03 9.59 22.19
C ALA A 352 24.20 8.59 22.26
N GLU A 353 24.01 7.40 21.66
CA GLU A 353 25.16 6.68 21.11
C GLU A 353 25.64 7.41 19.86
N ALA A 354 26.22 8.60 20.08
CA ALA A 354 27.25 9.11 19.20
C ALA A 354 28.35 8.06 19.21
N ILE A 355 28.40 7.24 18.16
CA ILE A 355 29.55 6.56 17.57
C ILE A 355 28.92 5.59 16.53
N VAL A 356 29.03 5.92 15.23
CA VAL A 356 29.29 4.89 14.20
C VAL A 356 30.23 3.90 14.88
N THR A 357 29.79 2.67 15.21
CA THR A 357 30.40 1.83 16.27
C THR A 357 31.93 1.95 16.17
N GLN A 358 32.69 2.01 17.27
CA GLN A 358 34.16 2.14 17.14
C GLN A 358 34.74 1.11 16.15
N GLN A 359 34.05 -0.03 16.00
CA GLN A 359 34.23 -1.03 14.96
C GLN A 359 33.87 -0.55 13.53
N GLU A 360 32.69 0.01 13.26
CA GLU A 360 32.36 0.63 11.96
C GLU A 360 33.33 1.77 11.59
N ARG A 361 33.69 2.66 12.51
CA ARG A 361 34.68 3.73 12.25
C ARG A 361 36.04 3.14 11.94
N LYS A 362 36.46 2.09 12.67
CA LYS A 362 37.70 1.36 12.36
C LYS A 362 37.62 0.69 10.99
N ALA A 363 36.51 0.05 10.64
CA ALA A 363 36.31 -0.60 9.35
C ALA A 363 36.42 0.40 8.19
N LEU A 364 35.74 1.55 8.30
CA LEU A 364 35.80 2.65 7.34
C LEU A 364 37.18 3.34 7.31
N GLN A 365 37.86 3.51 8.46
CA GLN A 365 39.19 4.12 8.52
C GLN A 365 40.30 3.20 8.00
N GLU A 366 40.24 1.90 8.26
CA GLU A 366 41.13 0.90 7.65
C GLU A 366 41.00 0.89 6.13
N GLU A 367 39.78 1.05 5.62
CA GLU A 367 39.50 1.13 4.20
C GLU A 367 40.10 2.40 3.57
N VAL A 368 39.90 3.57 4.19
CA VAL A 368 40.54 4.82 3.75
C VAL A 368 42.07 4.72 3.79
N LYS A 369 42.65 4.07 4.81
CA LYS A 369 44.09 3.84 4.92
C LYS A 369 44.63 2.90 3.83
N ARG A 370 43.87 1.88 3.41
CA ARG A 370 44.24 0.98 2.31
C ARG A 370 44.19 1.66 0.96
N VAL A 371 43.17 2.49 0.69
CA VAL A 371 43.07 3.25 -0.56
C VAL A 371 44.24 4.24 -0.71
N HIS A 372 44.69 4.86 0.38
CA HIS A 372 45.87 5.73 0.37
C HIS A 372 47.21 4.98 0.45
N GLY A 373 47.17 3.72 0.92
CA GLY A 373 48.33 2.87 1.15
C GLY A 373 48.53 1.84 0.04
N ARG A 374 49.07 2.28 -1.10
CA ARG A 374 49.68 1.44 -2.16
C ARG A 374 48.99 0.08 -2.41
N SER A 375 47.92 0.07 -3.20
CA SER A 375 47.55 -1.09 -4.03
C SER A 375 47.10 -0.64 -5.40
N THR A 376 47.62 -1.29 -6.44
CA THR A 376 47.38 -1.07 -7.87
C THR A 376 46.03 -1.60 -8.37
N GLU A 377 45.05 -1.79 -7.48
CA GLU A 377 43.71 -2.27 -7.84
C GLU A 377 42.65 -1.27 -7.38
N GLY A 378 42.01 -0.62 -8.37
CA GLY A 378 40.87 0.28 -8.21
C GLY A 378 41.24 1.77 -8.33
N GLN A 379 41.07 2.35 -9.52
CA GLN A 379 41.04 3.82 -9.65
C GLN A 379 39.90 4.39 -8.79
N ALA A 380 40.16 5.49 -8.08
CA ALA A 380 39.14 6.19 -7.31
C ALA A 380 37.98 6.59 -8.24
N GLN A 381 36.76 6.16 -7.89
CA GLN A 381 35.57 6.40 -8.68
C GLN A 381 34.76 7.55 -8.04
N PRO A 382 33.98 8.28 -8.86
CA PRO A 382 33.11 9.32 -8.32
C PRO A 382 32.14 8.77 -7.28
N THR A 383 32.17 9.38 -6.10
CA THR A 383 31.27 9.07 -4.99
C THR A 383 30.17 10.13 -4.89
N ALA A 384 29.04 9.74 -4.32
CA ALA A 384 27.90 10.62 -4.13
C ALA A 384 27.28 10.44 -2.74
N LYS A 385 26.41 11.38 -2.37
CA LYS A 385 25.54 11.28 -1.20
C LYS A 385 24.09 11.51 -1.59
N VAL A 386 23.17 10.85 -0.91
CA VAL A 386 21.73 11.03 -1.06
C VAL A 386 21.29 12.29 -0.32
N VAL A 387 20.68 13.22 -1.06
CA VAL A 387 20.16 14.50 -0.52
C VAL A 387 18.64 14.51 -0.38
N GLY A 388 17.97 13.48 -0.90
CA GLY A 388 16.54 13.27 -0.71
C GLY A 388 16.00 12.13 -1.55
N ILE A 389 14.73 11.78 -1.28
CA ILE A 389 14.08 10.61 -1.85
C ILE A 389 12.80 11.07 -2.55
N ILE A 390 12.68 10.73 -3.84
CA ILE A 390 11.53 11.09 -4.67
C ILE A 390 10.43 10.04 -4.53
N LYS A 391 10.81 8.77 -4.53
CA LYS A 391 9.89 7.65 -4.43
C LYS A 391 10.51 6.55 -3.58
N ARG A 392 9.80 6.17 -2.51
CA ARG A 392 10.13 5.01 -1.68
C ARG A 392 9.77 3.71 -2.39
N ASN A 393 10.57 2.68 -2.18
CA ASN A 393 10.35 1.31 -2.58
C ASN A 393 10.06 0.41 -1.36
N TRP A 394 9.38 0.98 -0.35
CA TRP A 394 8.95 0.21 0.81
C TRP A 394 7.83 -0.76 0.43
N ARG A 395 7.99 -1.99 0.89
CA ARG A 395 7.05 -3.10 0.70
C ARG A 395 6.86 -3.84 2.03
N GLN A 396 6.10 -4.92 1.98
CA GLN A 396 6.08 -5.88 3.09
C GLN A 396 7.37 -6.69 3.04
N TYR A 397 8.05 -6.79 4.17
CA TYR A 397 9.31 -7.50 4.33
C TYR A 397 9.10 -8.74 5.18
N VAL A 398 9.61 -9.87 4.71
CA VAL A 398 9.63 -11.10 5.49
C VAL A 398 10.91 -11.16 6.31
N GLY A 399 10.81 -11.55 7.57
CA GLY A 399 11.95 -11.67 8.47
C GLY A 399 11.67 -12.57 9.65
N HIS A 400 12.57 -12.55 10.62
CA HIS A 400 12.37 -13.15 11.93
C HIS A 400 12.81 -12.17 13.03
N ILE A 401 12.31 -12.37 14.23
CA ILE A 401 12.73 -11.57 15.38
C ILE A 401 14.15 -11.98 15.80
N ASP A 402 15.00 -11.00 16.04
CA ASP A 402 16.33 -11.19 16.61
C ASP A 402 16.18 -11.66 18.06
N ARG A 403 16.66 -12.88 18.35
CA ARG A 403 16.54 -13.51 19.68
C ARG A 403 17.28 -12.71 20.75
N GLU A 404 18.37 -12.04 20.39
CA GLU A 404 19.18 -11.25 21.31
C GLU A 404 18.47 -9.95 21.71
N SER A 405 17.52 -9.49 20.89
CA SER A 405 16.71 -8.28 21.14
C SER A 405 15.50 -8.51 22.06
N VAL A 406 15.15 -9.76 22.37
CA VAL A 406 13.98 -10.09 23.21
C VAL A 406 14.38 -10.21 24.67
N ARG A 407 13.68 -9.49 25.56
CA ARG A 407 13.95 -9.52 27.00
C ARG A 407 13.69 -10.93 27.57
N SER A 408 14.66 -11.50 28.30
CA SER A 408 14.68 -12.91 28.74
C SER A 408 13.49 -13.38 29.61
N ARG A 409 12.74 -12.46 30.23
CA ARG A 409 11.52 -12.77 31.01
C ARG A 409 10.22 -12.72 30.18
N ALA A 410 10.30 -12.49 28.87
CA ALA A 410 9.14 -12.17 28.02
C ALA A 410 8.45 -13.36 27.35
N LYS A 411 8.81 -14.62 27.64
CA LYS A 411 8.01 -15.75 27.15
C LYS A 411 6.56 -15.74 27.70
N GLU A 412 6.31 -15.00 28.78
CA GLU A 412 4.98 -14.88 29.43
C GLU A 412 4.51 -13.43 29.67
N SER A 413 5.33 -12.42 29.36
CA SER A 413 4.98 -11.01 29.61
C SER A 413 4.25 -10.41 28.40
N ARG A 414 3.03 -9.88 28.62
CA ARG A 414 2.28 -9.08 27.62
C ARG A 414 2.68 -7.61 27.58
N ALA A 415 3.81 -7.26 28.22
CA ALA A 415 4.31 -5.90 28.17
C ALA A 415 4.79 -5.57 26.74
N GLN A 416 4.46 -4.36 26.29
CA GLN A 416 4.97 -3.84 25.03
C GLN A 416 6.50 -3.67 25.15
N GLN A 417 7.23 -4.19 24.17
CA GLN A 417 8.68 -4.08 24.09
C GLN A 417 9.10 -3.81 22.64
N THR A 418 10.26 -3.18 22.46
CA THR A 418 10.84 -2.97 21.13
C THR A 418 11.83 -4.09 20.83
N VAL A 419 11.70 -4.72 19.66
CA VAL A 419 12.58 -5.80 19.18
C VAL A 419 13.10 -5.46 17.79
N PHE A 420 14.19 -6.12 17.39
CA PHE A 420 14.65 -6.06 16.01
C PHE A 420 14.04 -7.19 15.19
N LEU A 421 13.54 -6.84 14.01
CA LEU A 421 13.31 -7.77 12.93
C LEU A 421 14.57 -7.81 12.04
N VAL A 422 15.05 -9.01 11.75
CA VAL A 422 16.05 -9.26 10.72
C VAL A 422 15.33 -9.65 9.43
N PRO A 423 15.35 -8.81 8.37
CA PRO A 423 14.75 -9.13 7.07
C PRO A 423 15.48 -10.28 6.38
N MET A 424 14.78 -11.02 5.51
CA MET A 424 15.40 -12.03 4.64
C MET A 424 16.30 -11.41 3.57
N ASP A 425 15.94 -10.22 3.06
CA ASP A 425 16.78 -9.47 2.15
C ASP A 425 17.87 -8.70 2.91
N LYS A 426 19.12 -9.19 2.81
CA LYS A 426 20.30 -8.58 3.43
C LYS A 426 20.59 -7.14 2.99
N ARG A 427 19.93 -6.65 1.92
CA ARG A 427 20.04 -5.25 1.45
C ARG A 427 19.16 -4.28 2.27
N VAL A 428 18.28 -4.81 3.10
CA VAL A 428 17.40 -4.04 3.99
C VAL A 428 17.95 -4.13 5.41
N PRO A 429 18.13 -3.00 6.12
CA PRO A 429 18.63 -3.03 7.49
C PRO A 429 17.63 -3.66 8.45
N LYS A 430 18.08 -4.03 9.65
CA LYS A 430 17.19 -4.41 10.77
C LYS A 430 16.08 -3.37 10.96
N ILE A 431 14.87 -3.83 11.27
CA ILE A 431 13.70 -2.97 11.48
C ILE A 431 13.30 -3.03 12.94
N ARG A 432 13.13 -1.87 13.59
CA ARG A 432 12.59 -1.80 14.96
C ARG A 432 11.09 -2.04 14.93
N VAL A 433 10.63 -3.06 15.65
CA VAL A 433 9.22 -3.41 15.74
C VAL A 433 8.82 -3.40 17.21
N ARG A 434 7.75 -2.68 17.53
CA ARG A 434 7.14 -2.75 18.87
C ARG A 434 6.03 -3.75 18.88
N THR A 435 6.10 -4.71 19.79
CA THR A 435 5.10 -5.77 19.90
C THR A 435 4.90 -6.19 21.34
N ARG A 436 3.66 -6.58 21.67
CA ARG A 436 3.33 -7.27 22.94
C ARG A 436 3.55 -8.78 22.85
N GLN A 437 3.88 -9.29 21.68
CA GLN A 437 3.91 -10.72 21.32
C GLN A 437 5.32 -11.22 20.98
N ALA A 438 6.38 -10.52 21.42
CA ALA A 438 7.76 -10.89 21.11
C ALA A 438 8.06 -12.37 21.47
N GLY A 439 7.57 -12.85 22.61
CA GLY A 439 7.76 -14.23 23.06
C GLY A 439 7.15 -15.30 22.13
N SER A 440 5.97 -15.05 21.57
CA SER A 440 5.28 -15.99 20.67
C SER A 440 5.76 -15.90 19.23
N LEU A 441 6.25 -14.74 18.81
CA LEU A 441 6.80 -14.52 17.47
C LEU A 441 8.25 -15.00 17.33
N LEU A 442 8.94 -15.28 18.44
CA LEU A 442 10.26 -15.90 18.43
C LEU A 442 10.20 -17.30 17.78
N GLY A 443 11.08 -17.54 16.82
CA GLY A 443 11.12 -18.81 16.09
C GLY A 443 10.10 -18.90 14.96
N GLN A 444 9.41 -17.80 14.63
CA GLN A 444 8.46 -17.73 13.52
C GLN A 444 8.97 -16.83 12.39
N ARG A 445 8.54 -17.12 11.16
CA ARG A 445 8.58 -16.18 10.04
C ARG A 445 7.48 -15.15 10.24
N VAL A 446 7.83 -13.88 10.15
CA VAL A 446 6.90 -12.78 10.35
C VAL A 446 6.98 -11.80 9.19
N LEU A 447 5.86 -11.13 8.95
CA LEU A 447 5.69 -10.12 7.91
C LEU A 447 5.56 -8.74 8.57
N VAL A 448 6.38 -7.78 8.13
CA VAL A 448 6.49 -6.43 8.70
C VAL A 448 6.51 -5.39 7.59
N THR A 449 5.97 -4.20 7.85
CA THR A 449 6.10 -3.04 6.96
C THR A 449 6.90 -1.94 7.64
N ILE A 450 7.73 -1.21 6.88
CA ILE A 450 8.42 -0.01 7.36
C ILE A 450 7.46 1.18 7.33
N ASP A 451 7.37 1.91 8.44
CA ASP A 451 6.48 3.07 8.59
C ASP A 451 7.23 4.40 8.45
N SER A 452 8.38 4.50 9.11
CA SER A 452 9.19 5.71 9.09
C SER A 452 10.66 5.41 9.36
N TRP A 453 11.51 6.37 9.06
CA TRP A 453 12.92 6.34 9.43
C TRP A 453 13.36 7.75 9.79
N ASP A 454 13.45 8.00 11.09
CA ASP A 454 13.81 9.29 11.63
C ASP A 454 15.30 9.57 11.50
N ARG A 455 15.64 10.87 11.44
CA ARG A 455 17.03 11.32 11.29
C ARG A 455 17.91 11.09 12.51
N GLU A 456 17.30 10.77 13.64
CA GLU A 456 17.96 10.50 14.93
C GLU A 456 18.18 9.00 15.16
N SER A 457 17.43 8.13 14.46
CA SER A 457 17.52 6.69 14.68
C SER A 457 18.29 5.98 13.58
N ARG A 458 19.15 5.03 13.98
CA ARG A 458 19.96 4.25 13.05
C ARG A 458 19.13 3.30 12.19
N TYR A 459 18.01 2.83 12.72
CA TYR A 459 17.16 1.81 12.12
C TYR A 459 15.77 2.35 11.80
N PRO A 460 15.14 1.90 10.69
CA PRO A 460 13.75 2.21 10.43
C PRO A 460 12.84 1.61 11.50
N VAL A 461 11.70 2.26 11.73
CA VAL A 461 10.61 1.75 12.55
C VAL A 461 9.58 1.12 11.63
N GLY A 462 9.05 -0.02 12.04
CA GLY A 462 7.98 -0.72 11.35
C GLY A 462 7.00 -1.39 12.29
N HIS A 463 5.95 -1.94 11.72
CA HIS A 463 4.92 -2.67 12.46
C HIS A 463 4.73 -4.09 11.95
N PHE A 464 4.35 -4.96 12.88
CA PHE A 464 4.01 -6.34 12.60
C PHE A 464 2.66 -6.44 11.89
N ILE A 465 2.60 -7.20 10.80
CA ILE A 465 1.36 -7.48 10.06
C ILE A 465 0.77 -8.83 10.51
N ARG A 466 1.54 -9.91 10.31
CA ARG A 466 1.13 -11.28 10.63
C ARG A 466 2.32 -12.25 10.71
N SER A 467 2.08 -13.39 11.34
CA SER A 467 2.99 -14.54 11.36
C SER A 467 2.68 -15.47 10.18
N LEU A 468 3.71 -15.99 9.53
CA LEU A 468 3.63 -16.94 8.42
C LEU A 468 3.76 -18.40 8.91
N GLY A 469 4.23 -18.61 10.14
CA GLY A 469 4.43 -19.92 10.74
C GLY A 469 5.84 -20.10 11.33
N GLU A 470 6.12 -21.30 11.82
CA GLU A 470 7.42 -21.64 12.41
C GLU A 470 8.54 -21.67 11.36
N LEU A 471 9.73 -21.21 11.76
CA LEU A 471 10.94 -21.28 10.94
C LEU A 471 11.22 -22.73 10.52
N GLU A 472 11.80 -22.91 9.34
CA GLU A 472 12.15 -24.23 8.77
C GLU A 472 10.95 -25.11 8.38
N THR A 473 9.71 -24.62 8.54
CA THR A 473 8.54 -25.32 8.03
C THR A 473 8.35 -25.05 6.53
N LYS A 474 8.02 -26.11 5.76
CA LYS A 474 7.80 -26.00 4.31
C LYS A 474 6.75 -24.93 3.97
N GLY A 475 5.65 -24.87 4.74
CA GLY A 475 4.58 -23.90 4.52
C GLY A 475 5.07 -22.46 4.68
N ALA A 476 5.71 -22.15 5.81
CA ALA A 476 6.17 -20.79 6.11
C ALA A 476 7.28 -20.32 5.16
N GLU A 477 8.26 -21.18 4.83
CA GLU A 477 9.35 -20.79 3.92
C GLU A 477 8.87 -20.62 2.47
N THR A 478 7.89 -21.42 2.02
CA THR A 478 7.27 -21.24 0.69
C THR A 478 6.52 -19.91 0.62
N GLU A 479 5.68 -19.62 1.61
CA GLU A 479 4.93 -18.36 1.66
C GLU A 479 5.84 -17.15 1.81
N ALA A 480 6.90 -17.27 2.63
CA ALA A 480 7.93 -16.25 2.78
C ALA A 480 8.60 -15.90 1.45
N LEU A 481 8.99 -16.91 0.67
CA LEU A 481 9.62 -16.71 -0.64
C LEU A 481 8.66 -16.04 -1.62
N LEU A 482 7.40 -16.48 -1.68
CA LEU A 482 6.40 -15.90 -2.56
C LEU A 482 6.18 -14.40 -2.25
N LEU A 483 6.08 -14.04 -0.97
CA LEU A 483 5.92 -12.64 -0.55
C LEU A 483 7.18 -11.79 -0.83
N GLU A 484 8.37 -12.36 -0.66
CA GLU A 484 9.63 -11.64 -0.84
C GLU A 484 9.87 -11.24 -2.30
N TRP A 485 9.39 -12.05 -3.23
CA TRP A 485 9.48 -11.82 -4.67
C TRP A 485 8.18 -11.28 -5.29
N ASP A 486 7.23 -10.83 -4.47
CA ASP A 486 5.94 -10.27 -4.89
C ASP A 486 5.14 -11.20 -5.82
N VAL A 487 5.23 -12.51 -5.57
CA VAL A 487 4.48 -13.54 -6.29
C VAL A 487 3.11 -13.72 -5.63
N GLN A 488 2.06 -13.38 -6.37
CA GLN A 488 0.69 -13.52 -5.89
C GLN A 488 0.28 -15.00 -5.82
N TYR A 489 -0.03 -15.48 -4.62
CA TYR A 489 -0.44 -16.86 -4.35
C TYR A 489 -1.87 -16.96 -3.78
N ARG A 490 -2.56 -15.82 -3.69
CA ARG A 490 -3.95 -15.79 -3.22
C ARG A 490 -4.85 -16.48 -4.26
N PRO A 491 -5.92 -17.15 -3.82
CA PRO A 491 -6.91 -17.69 -4.74
C PRO A 491 -7.49 -16.59 -5.63
N PHE A 492 -7.85 -16.97 -6.86
CA PHE A 492 -8.49 -16.03 -7.79
C PHE A 492 -9.79 -15.48 -7.20
N PRO A 493 -10.00 -14.16 -7.28
CA PRO A 493 -11.22 -13.55 -6.77
C PRO A 493 -12.43 -14.00 -7.60
N LYS A 494 -13.61 -13.97 -7.00
CA LYS A 494 -14.86 -14.38 -7.67
C LYS A 494 -15.10 -13.65 -9.00
N THR A 495 -14.74 -12.37 -9.08
CA THR A 495 -14.85 -11.60 -10.32
C THR A 495 -14.04 -12.17 -11.49
N VAL A 496 -12.91 -12.85 -11.21
CA VAL A 496 -12.12 -13.60 -12.18
C VAL A 496 -12.78 -14.94 -12.50
N LEU A 497 -13.25 -15.67 -11.49
CA LEU A 497 -13.93 -16.95 -11.65
C LEU A 497 -15.24 -16.83 -12.44
N ASP A 498 -15.99 -15.74 -12.26
CA ASP A 498 -17.21 -15.43 -13.02
C ASP A 498 -16.94 -15.20 -14.52
N CYS A 499 -15.67 -15.05 -14.94
CA CYS A 499 -15.27 -14.99 -16.35
C CYS A 499 -15.08 -16.38 -16.98
N LEU A 500 -15.07 -17.46 -16.18
CA LEU A 500 -14.95 -18.83 -16.68
C LEU A 500 -16.23 -19.27 -17.43
N PRO A 501 -16.13 -20.24 -18.36
CA PRO A 501 -17.29 -20.84 -19.00
C PRO A 501 -18.27 -21.42 -17.97
N MET A 502 -19.57 -21.24 -18.21
CA MET A 502 -20.62 -21.74 -17.31
C MET A 502 -20.66 -23.27 -17.25
N GLU A 503 -20.21 -23.92 -18.31
CA GLU A 503 -20.09 -25.37 -18.44
C GLU A 503 -19.01 -25.95 -17.53
N GLY A 504 -18.07 -25.12 -17.06
CA GLY A 504 -16.98 -25.55 -16.16
C GLY A 504 -16.20 -26.73 -16.72
N HIS A 505 -16.06 -27.79 -15.93
CA HIS A 505 -15.34 -29.00 -16.29
C HIS A 505 -16.03 -29.84 -17.38
N ASP A 506 -17.31 -29.59 -17.66
CA ASP A 506 -18.09 -30.32 -18.67
C ASP A 506 -17.99 -29.70 -20.06
N TRP A 507 -17.19 -28.64 -20.22
CA TRP A 507 -16.98 -27.99 -21.52
C TRP A 507 -16.43 -28.97 -22.57
N LYS A 508 -17.04 -28.96 -23.75
CA LYS A 508 -16.66 -29.83 -24.88
C LYS A 508 -16.72 -29.07 -26.19
N VAL A 509 -15.83 -29.43 -27.11
CA VAL A 509 -15.86 -28.92 -28.49
C VAL A 509 -17.15 -29.41 -29.18
N PRO A 510 -17.94 -28.52 -29.82
CA PRO A 510 -19.15 -28.90 -30.54
C PRO A 510 -18.88 -29.94 -31.64
N ALA A 511 -19.70 -30.98 -31.71
CA ALA A 511 -19.52 -32.05 -32.70
C ALA A 511 -19.80 -31.59 -34.15
N SER A 512 -20.87 -30.81 -34.35
CA SER A 512 -21.28 -30.30 -35.66
C SER A 512 -20.49 -29.06 -36.06
N LEU A 513 -20.00 -29.05 -37.31
CA LEU A 513 -19.30 -27.91 -37.93
C LEU A 513 -20.22 -26.71 -38.20
N ASP A 514 -21.54 -26.92 -38.21
CA ASP A 514 -22.52 -25.84 -38.39
C ASP A 514 -22.71 -24.99 -37.12
N HIS A 515 -22.15 -25.42 -35.99
CA HIS A 515 -22.24 -24.68 -34.73
C HIS A 515 -21.45 -23.36 -34.83
N PRO A 516 -21.98 -22.22 -34.33
CA PRO A 516 -21.30 -20.92 -34.39
C PRO A 516 -19.87 -20.91 -33.83
N GLY A 517 -19.57 -21.80 -32.88
CA GLY A 517 -18.24 -22.00 -32.30
C GLY A 517 -17.15 -22.43 -33.30
N TRP A 518 -17.52 -22.93 -34.48
CA TRP A 518 -16.60 -23.29 -35.57
C TRP A 518 -16.30 -22.12 -36.52
N GLN A 519 -16.93 -20.97 -36.35
CA GLN A 519 -16.69 -19.81 -37.20
C GLN A 519 -15.21 -19.38 -37.16
N GLY A 520 -14.54 -19.42 -38.32
CA GLY A 520 -13.13 -19.09 -38.43
C GLY A 520 -12.17 -20.18 -37.94
N ARG A 521 -12.66 -21.39 -37.65
CA ARG A 521 -11.85 -22.55 -37.21
C ARG A 521 -11.74 -23.60 -38.31
N LYS A 522 -10.61 -24.30 -38.34
CA LYS A 522 -10.37 -25.46 -39.21
C LYS A 522 -10.47 -26.75 -38.39
N ASP A 523 -11.17 -27.75 -38.90
CA ASP A 523 -11.19 -29.08 -38.28
C ASP A 523 -9.91 -29.84 -38.66
N LEU A 524 -9.18 -30.29 -37.65
CA LEU A 524 -7.91 -31.05 -37.76
C LEU A 524 -7.94 -32.31 -36.89
N ARG A 525 -9.12 -32.73 -36.42
CA ARG A 525 -9.28 -33.87 -35.49
C ARG A 525 -8.94 -35.22 -36.13
N ASP A 526 -8.80 -35.28 -37.45
CA ASP A 526 -8.37 -36.46 -38.20
C ASP A 526 -6.85 -36.68 -38.18
N LEU A 527 -6.07 -35.68 -37.75
CA LEU A 527 -4.62 -35.77 -37.65
C LEU A 527 -4.19 -36.55 -36.40
N LEU A 528 -3.14 -37.36 -36.54
CA LEU A 528 -2.50 -38.06 -35.43
C LEU A 528 -1.56 -37.09 -34.70
N ILE A 529 -2.07 -36.50 -33.62
CA ILE A 529 -1.37 -35.51 -32.80
C ILE A 529 -0.96 -36.15 -31.47
N CYS A 530 0.24 -35.85 -30.99
CA CYS A 530 0.71 -36.24 -29.65
C CYS A 530 1.44 -35.07 -28.95
N SER A 531 1.43 -35.04 -27.62
CA SER A 531 2.28 -34.15 -26.82
C SER A 531 3.49 -34.92 -26.24
N ILE A 532 4.54 -34.20 -25.85
CA ILE A 532 5.76 -34.78 -25.30
C ILE A 532 6.13 -33.99 -24.04
N ASP A 533 5.62 -34.44 -22.90
CA ASP A 533 5.68 -33.70 -21.65
C ASP A 533 6.47 -34.45 -20.56
N PRO A 534 7.05 -33.74 -19.57
CA PRO A 534 7.66 -34.37 -18.40
C PRO A 534 6.65 -35.21 -17.59
N PRO A 535 7.11 -36.24 -16.85
CA PRO A 535 6.25 -37.00 -15.95
C PRO A 535 5.56 -36.08 -14.92
N GLY A 536 4.23 -36.18 -14.84
CA GLY A 536 3.42 -35.38 -13.90
C GLY A 536 2.96 -34.02 -14.44
N CYS A 537 3.20 -33.70 -15.71
CA CYS A 537 2.58 -32.54 -16.37
C CYS A 537 1.04 -32.66 -16.34
N VAL A 538 0.38 -31.57 -15.97
CA VAL A 538 -1.10 -31.45 -15.89
C VAL A 538 -1.66 -30.40 -16.84
N ASP A 539 -0.80 -29.54 -17.36
CA ASP A 539 -1.02 -28.34 -18.16
C ASP A 539 -0.29 -28.48 -19.49
N ILE A 540 -0.91 -29.20 -20.43
CA ILE A 540 -0.35 -29.46 -21.76
C ILE A 540 -0.62 -28.25 -22.67
N ASP A 541 0.42 -27.48 -22.96
CA ASP A 541 0.34 -26.27 -23.77
C ASP A 541 0.52 -26.51 -25.27
N ASP A 542 1.31 -27.52 -25.64
CA ASP A 542 1.67 -27.82 -27.02
C ASP A 542 1.46 -29.30 -27.39
N ALA A 543 1.16 -29.50 -28.68
CA ALA A 543 1.09 -30.82 -29.28
C ALA A 543 1.60 -30.77 -30.72
N LEU A 544 2.15 -31.89 -31.19
CA LEU A 544 2.84 -31.95 -32.47
C LEU A 544 2.28 -33.06 -33.35
N HIS A 545 2.38 -32.85 -34.65
CA HIS A 545 2.27 -33.92 -35.62
C HIS A 545 3.26 -33.74 -36.76
N ALA A 546 3.63 -34.85 -37.40
CA ALA A 546 4.41 -34.85 -38.62
C ALA A 546 3.81 -35.86 -39.61
N LYS A 547 3.50 -35.42 -40.82
CA LYS A 547 2.91 -36.24 -41.89
C LYS A 547 3.70 -36.07 -43.17
N LYS A 548 4.15 -37.20 -43.75
CA LYS A 548 4.80 -37.17 -45.07
C LYS A 548 3.74 -37.00 -46.16
N LEU A 549 3.95 -36.04 -47.06
CA LEU A 549 3.06 -35.73 -48.15
C LEU A 549 3.43 -36.52 -49.43
N PRO A 550 2.49 -36.72 -50.38
CA PRO A 550 2.75 -37.44 -51.63
C PRO A 550 3.85 -36.82 -52.50
N ASN A 551 4.09 -35.52 -52.38
CA ASN A 551 5.13 -34.79 -53.10
C ASN A 551 6.55 -34.95 -52.49
N GLY A 552 6.69 -35.73 -51.41
CA GLY A 552 7.96 -35.97 -50.74
C GLY A 552 8.29 -34.98 -49.60
N ASN A 553 7.52 -33.88 -49.46
CA ASN A 553 7.67 -32.95 -48.34
C ASN A 553 7.03 -33.50 -47.06
N PHE A 554 7.32 -32.84 -45.93
CA PHE A 554 6.63 -33.09 -44.66
C PHE A 554 5.74 -31.92 -44.30
N GLU A 555 4.53 -32.22 -43.87
CA GLU A 555 3.68 -31.30 -43.11
C GLU A 555 4.00 -31.50 -41.63
N VAL A 556 4.44 -30.43 -40.97
CA VAL A 556 4.69 -30.42 -39.53
C VAL A 556 3.78 -29.37 -38.94
N GLY A 557 2.94 -29.77 -37.98
CA GLY A 557 2.09 -28.85 -37.25
C GLY A 557 2.48 -28.80 -35.79
N VAL A 558 2.67 -27.58 -35.29
CA VAL A 558 2.77 -27.26 -33.87
C VAL A 558 1.42 -26.67 -33.47
N HIS A 559 0.73 -27.32 -32.56
CA HIS A 559 -0.60 -26.98 -32.10
C HIS A 559 -0.50 -26.44 -30.68
N ILE A 560 -0.91 -25.20 -30.46
CA ILE A 560 -0.82 -24.51 -29.16
C ILE A 560 -2.22 -24.36 -28.57
N ALA A 561 -2.34 -24.48 -27.25
CA ALA A 561 -3.58 -24.25 -26.52
C ALA A 561 -4.19 -22.88 -26.87
N ASP A 562 -5.46 -22.88 -27.30
CA ASP A 562 -6.19 -21.66 -27.69
C ASP A 562 -6.79 -20.95 -26.46
N VAL A 563 -5.90 -20.46 -25.58
CA VAL A 563 -6.28 -19.73 -24.36
C VAL A 563 -7.07 -18.47 -24.68
N SER A 564 -6.78 -17.81 -25.81
CA SER A 564 -7.48 -16.60 -26.29
C SER A 564 -8.96 -16.83 -26.61
N HIS A 565 -9.39 -18.08 -26.80
CA HIS A 565 -10.81 -18.39 -26.88
C HIS A 565 -11.54 -18.10 -25.56
N PHE A 566 -10.89 -18.33 -24.43
CA PHE A 566 -11.47 -18.21 -23.09
C PHE A 566 -11.14 -16.88 -22.43
N VAL A 567 -9.88 -16.44 -22.51
CA VAL A 567 -9.42 -15.17 -21.93
C VAL A 567 -9.65 -14.04 -22.92
N LYS A 568 -10.53 -13.08 -22.58
CA LYS A 568 -10.86 -11.93 -23.43
C LYS A 568 -10.22 -10.64 -22.93
N PRO A 569 -9.69 -9.79 -23.83
CA PRO A 569 -9.03 -8.55 -23.43
C PRO A 569 -9.89 -7.65 -22.54
N GLY A 570 -9.30 -7.11 -21.48
CA GLY A 570 -9.89 -6.11 -20.59
C GLY A 570 -10.90 -6.65 -19.57
N ASN A 571 -11.20 -7.96 -19.58
CA ASN A 571 -12.02 -8.59 -18.54
C ASN A 571 -11.21 -8.72 -17.22
N ALA A 572 -11.84 -9.24 -16.16
CA ALA A 572 -11.16 -9.39 -14.87
C ALA A 572 -10.03 -10.43 -14.92
N MET A 573 -10.23 -11.53 -15.66
CA MET A 573 -9.25 -12.60 -15.83
C MET A 573 -7.98 -12.15 -16.56
N ASP A 574 -8.11 -11.40 -17.65
CA ASP A 574 -7.00 -10.81 -18.41
C ASP A 574 -6.21 -9.81 -17.56
N LYS A 575 -6.92 -8.99 -16.77
CA LYS A 575 -6.28 -8.06 -15.85
C LYS A 575 -5.49 -8.79 -14.76
N GLU A 576 -6.05 -9.84 -14.18
CA GLU A 576 -5.37 -10.63 -13.15
C GLU A 576 -4.13 -11.34 -13.72
N ALA A 577 -4.23 -11.89 -14.94
CA ALA A 577 -3.13 -12.58 -15.60
C ALA A 577 -2.01 -11.65 -16.11
N SER A 578 -2.25 -10.33 -16.18
CA SER A 578 -1.29 -9.33 -16.67
C SER A 578 -0.68 -8.45 -15.58
N LEU A 579 -1.06 -8.68 -14.31
CA LEU A 579 -0.40 -8.11 -13.13
C LEU A 579 0.99 -8.72 -12.97
#